data_AF-A0A3N5XI73-F1
#
_entry.id   AF-A0A3N5XI73-F1
#
_cell.length_a   1.000
_cell.length_b   1.000
_cell.length_c   1.000
_cell.angle_alpha   90.00
_cell.angle_beta   90.00
_cell.angle_gamma   90.00
#
_symmetry.space_group_name_H-M   'P 1'
#
loop_
_entity.id
_entity.type
_entity.pdbx_description
1 polymer ?
#
loop_
_entity_poly.entity_id
_entity_poly.type
_entity_poly.pdbx_seq_one_letter_code
_entity_poly.pdbx_strand_id
1 'polypeptide(L)'
;MKRTTIVAAAVILILGIGLILGLSRYKLVLIHSIVENAVIQKAPATYPQAQIRQVFDENYSKARRMQRQDEYLERLLKASQRLEKVQRLESNQVDTLLRDLDPVTE
;
A
#
# COMPACT_ATOMS: atom_id res chain seq x y z
N MET A 1 -32.16 -19.52 27.09
CA MET A 1 -32.11 -19.19 25.65
C MET A 1 -31.54 -17.81 25.33
N LYS A 2 -31.87 -16.72 26.06
CA LYS A 2 -31.34 -15.36 25.75
C LYS A 2 -29.80 -15.21 25.85
N ARG A 3 -29.15 -15.86 26.83
CA ARG A 3 -27.68 -15.78 27.02
C ARG A 3 -26.90 -16.40 25.88
N THR A 4 -27.32 -17.56 25.37
CA THR A 4 -26.67 -18.25 24.24
C THR A 4 -26.78 -17.47 22.94
N THR A 5 -27.91 -16.80 22.69
CA THR A 5 -28.07 -15.94 21.50
C THR A 5 -27.18 -14.71 21.54
N ILE A 6 -27.03 -14.08 22.72
CA ILE A 6 -26.14 -12.92 22.91
C ILE A 6 -24.67 -13.33 22.73
N VAL A 7 -24.26 -14.48 23.27
CA VAL A 7 -22.90 -15.00 23.09
C VAL A 7 -22.63 -15.33 21.62
N ALA A 8 -23.57 -15.98 20.93
CA ALA A 8 -23.44 -16.27 19.50
C ALA A 8 -23.33 -14.99 18.65
N ALA A 9 -24.15 -13.97 18.94
CA ALA A 9 -24.09 -12.68 18.25
C ALA A 9 -22.74 -11.96 18.48
N ALA A 10 -22.21 -11.99 19.71
CA ALA A 10 -20.92 -11.40 20.02
C ALA A 10 -19.76 -12.11 19.28
N VAL A 11 -19.79 -13.44 19.17
CA VAL A 11 -18.78 -14.21 18.43
C VAL A 11 -18.82 -13.87 16.94
N ILE A 12 -20.01 -13.80 16.33
CA ILE A 12 -20.17 -13.42 14.92
C ILE A 12 -19.64 -12.00 14.67
N LEU A 13 -19.93 -11.06 15.58
CA LEU A 13 -19.45 -9.69 15.47
C LEU A 13 -17.91 -9.61 15.50
N ILE A 14 -17.27 -10.33 16.43
CA ILE A 14 -15.79 -10.36 16.54
C ILE A 14 -15.17 -10.97 15.28
N LEU A 15 -15.73 -12.07 14.78
CA LEU A 15 -15.28 -12.70 13.53
C LEU A 15 -15.45 -11.77 12.33
N GLY A 16 -16.58 -11.07 12.24
CA GLY A 16 -16.84 -10.09 11.19
C GLY A 16 -15.84 -8.94 11.20
N ILE A 17 -15.55 -8.36 12.37
CA ILE A 17 -14.54 -7.30 12.52
C ILE A 17 -13.15 -7.82 12.11
N GLY A 18 -12.78 -9.03 12.56
CA GLY A 18 -11.50 -9.65 12.21
C GLY A 18 -11.33 -9.85 10.71
N LEU A 19 -12.38 -10.31 10.02
CA LEU A 19 -12.39 -10.47 8.56
C LEU A 19 -12.24 -9.15 7.83
N ILE A 20 -12.96 -8.11 8.24
CA ILE A 20 -12.90 -6.77 7.62
C ILE A 20 -11.50 -6.18 7.77
N LEU A 21 -10.92 -6.25 8.98
CA LEU A 21 -9.56 -5.77 9.23
C LEU A 21 -8.51 -6.56 8.45
N GLY A 22 -8.67 -7.88 8.36
CA GLY A 22 -7.80 -8.75 7.58
C GLY A 22 -7.81 -8.43 6.08
N LEU A 23 -9.01 -8.25 5.49
CA LEU A 23 -9.16 -7.90 4.08
C LEU A 23 -8.55 -6.53 3.77
N SER A 24 -8.76 -5.53 4.63
CA SER A 24 -8.18 -4.20 4.46
C SER A 24 -6.65 -4.25 4.43
N ARG A 25 -6.04 -5.01 5.36
CA ARG A 25 -4.59 -5.24 5.40
C ARG A 25 -4.09 -5.96 4.15
N TYR A 26 -4.83 -6.96 3.67
CA TYR A 26 -4.44 -7.75 2.50
C TYR A 26 -4.45 -6.91 1.21
N LYS A 27 -5.48 -6.07 1.03
CA LYS A 27 -5.59 -5.15 -0.11
C LYS A 27 -4.37 -4.24 -0.21
N LEU A 28 -3.94 -3.68 0.92
CA LEU A 28 -2.78 -2.78 0.95
C LEU A 28 -1.48 -3.49 0.54
N VAL A 29 -1.21 -4.68 1.07
CA VAL A 29 -0.01 -5.46 0.73
C VAL A 29 0.00 -5.81 -0.75
N LEU A 30 -1.14 -6.21 -1.30
CA LEU A 30 -1.27 -6.57 -2.70
C LEU A 30 -0.98 -5.37 -3.62
N ILE A 31 -1.61 -4.22 -3.35
CA ILE A 31 -1.43 -3.02 -4.16
C ILE A 31 0.00 -2.48 -4.04
N HIS A 32 0.58 -2.48 -2.84
CA HIS A 32 1.98 -2.14 -2.62
C HIS A 32 2.90 -2.95 -3.55
N SER A 33 2.78 -4.29 -3.52
CA SER A 33 3.64 -5.16 -4.33
C SER A 33 3.43 -5.00 -5.84
N ILE A 34 2.18 -4.78 -6.28
CA ILE A 34 1.88 -4.53 -7.69
C ILE A 34 2.54 -3.24 -8.17
N VAL A 35 2.38 -2.15 -7.41
CA VAL A 35 2.92 -0.84 -7.80
C VAL A 35 4.44 -0.84 -7.72
N GLU A 36 5.03 -1.43 -6.68
CA GLU A 36 6.49 -1.61 -6.57
C GLU A 36 7.06 -2.31 -7.81
N ASN A 37 6.51 -3.47 -8.17
CA ASN A 37 6.94 -4.22 -9.35
C ASN A 37 6.71 -3.45 -10.65
N ALA A 38 5.62 -2.67 -10.75
CA ALA A 38 5.35 -1.84 -11.91
C ALA A 38 6.39 -0.71 -12.06
N VAL A 39 6.80 -0.08 -10.96
CA VAL A 39 7.87 0.93 -10.96
C VAL A 39 9.19 0.29 -11.38
N ILE A 40 9.55 -0.86 -10.81
CA ILE A 40 10.78 -1.58 -11.15
C ILE A 40 10.83 -1.93 -12.65
N GLN A 41 9.72 -2.42 -13.22
CA GLN A 41 9.65 -2.78 -14.63
C GLN A 41 9.75 -1.57 -15.57
N LYS A 42 9.22 -0.42 -15.14
CA LYS A 42 9.21 0.82 -15.94
C LYS A 42 10.44 1.68 -15.70
N ALA A 43 11.21 1.43 -14.63
CA ALA A 43 12.41 2.17 -14.29
C ALA A 43 13.52 2.00 -15.36
N PRO A 44 14.41 2.99 -15.53
CA PRO A 44 15.55 2.83 -16.39
C PRO A 44 16.50 1.76 -15.82
N ALA A 45 17.16 1.00 -16.70
CA ALA A 45 18.06 -0.10 -16.31
C ALA A 45 19.25 0.36 -15.45
N THR A 46 19.59 1.65 -15.51
CA THR A 46 20.62 2.29 -14.70
C THR A 46 20.15 2.67 -13.29
N TYR A 47 18.84 2.63 -13.02
CA TYR A 47 18.30 2.96 -11.70
C TYR A 47 18.40 1.76 -10.75
N PRO A 48 18.92 1.93 -9.52
CA PRO A 48 19.08 0.82 -8.58
C PRO A 48 17.72 0.28 -8.12
N GLN A 49 17.38 -0.97 -8.48
CA GLN A 49 16.13 -1.60 -8.03
C GLN A 49 16.05 -1.69 -6.50
N ALA A 50 17.18 -1.94 -5.83
CA ALA A 50 17.27 -2.00 -4.37
C ALA A 50 16.78 -0.71 -3.71
N GLN A 51 17.05 0.45 -4.33
CA GLN A 51 16.61 1.75 -3.82
C GLN A 51 15.09 1.90 -3.92
N ILE A 52 14.48 1.44 -5.02
CA ILE A 52 13.01 1.44 -5.18
C ILE A 52 12.38 0.61 -4.06
N ARG A 53 12.86 -0.63 -3.86
CA ARG A 53 12.32 -1.54 -2.83
C ARG A 53 12.45 -0.93 -1.44
N GLN A 54 13.64 -0.41 -1.12
CA GLN A 54 13.90 0.21 0.16
C GLN A 54 12.92 1.36 0.45
N VAL A 55 12.71 2.27 -0.51
CA VAL A 55 11.79 3.40 -0.30
C VAL A 55 10.34 2.93 -0.18
N PHE A 56 9.92 1.91 -0.93
CA PHE A 56 8.60 1.31 -0.77
C PHE A 56 8.43 0.71 0.63
N ASP A 57 9.37 -0.09 1.10
CA ASP A 57 9.36 -0.72 2.42
C ASP A 57 9.38 0.30 3.56
N GLU A 58 10.19 1.35 3.44
CA GLU A 58 10.26 2.46 4.38
C GLU A 58 8.91 3.18 4.50
N ASN A 59 8.31 3.54 3.37
CA ASN A 59 7.02 4.22 3.33
C ASN A 59 5.87 3.34 3.83
N TYR A 60 5.86 2.05 3.48
CA TYR A 60 4.90 1.09 4.00
C TYR A 60 5.00 0.94 5.53
N SER A 61 6.23 0.81 6.03
CA SER A 61 6.50 0.71 7.47
C SER A 61 6.11 2.00 8.20
N LYS A 62 6.42 3.16 7.62
CA LYS A 62 6.03 4.48 8.14
C LYS A 62 4.51 4.63 8.21
N ALA A 63 3.80 4.29 7.13
CA ALA A 63 2.34 4.30 7.07
C ALA A 63 1.72 3.37 8.13
N ARG A 64 2.29 2.17 8.35
CA ARG A 64 1.84 1.28 9.41
C ARG A 64 2.05 1.85 10.81
N ARG A 65 3.24 2.39 11.10
CA ARG A 65 3.55 2.95 12.42
C ARG A 65 2.69 4.18 12.75
N MET A 66 2.40 5.00 11.76
CA MET A 66 1.61 6.24 11.92
C MET A 66 0.11 6.04 11.72
N GLN A 67 -0.36 4.82 11.50
CA GLN A 67 -1.77 4.50 11.18
C GLN A 67 -2.31 5.23 9.93
N ARG A 68 -1.43 5.62 8.99
CA ARG A 68 -1.75 6.30 7.73
C ARG A 68 -1.81 5.36 6.53
N GLN A 69 -2.35 4.16 6.76
CA GLN A 69 -2.41 3.09 5.76
C GLN A 69 -3.29 3.46 4.57
N ASP A 70 -4.41 4.16 4.81
CA ASP A 70 -5.34 4.59 3.77
C ASP A 70 -4.75 5.73 2.91
N GLU A 71 -4.05 6.68 3.53
CA GLU A 71 -3.32 7.73 2.79
C GLU A 71 -2.24 7.13 1.88
N TYR A 72 -1.48 6.15 2.40
CA TYR A 72 -0.49 5.43 1.61
C TYR A 72 -1.13 4.63 0.47
N LEU A 73 -2.29 4.02 0.70
CA LEU A 73 -3.08 3.35 -0.33
C LEU A 73 -3.49 4.31 -1.45
N GLU A 74 -3.98 5.50 -1.09
CA GLU A 74 -4.38 6.52 -2.06
C GLU A 74 -3.19 6.98 -2.90
N ARG A 75 -2.02 7.18 -2.27
CA ARG A 75 -0.77 7.52 -2.98
C ARG A 75 -0.34 6.42 -3.94
N LEU A 76 -0.43 5.15 -3.53
CA LEU A 76 -0.15 4.01 -4.41
C LEU A 76 -1.09 3.96 -5.61
N LEU A 77 -2.39 4.27 -5.43
CA LEU A 77 -3.36 4.34 -6.53
C LEU A 77 -3.07 5.51 -7.49
N LYS A 78 -2.69 6.69 -6.96
CA LYS A 78 -2.25 7.81 -7.79
C LYS A 78 -1.00 7.45 -8.59
N ALA A 79 -0.02 6.81 -7.95
CA ALA A 79 1.18 6.31 -8.61
C ALA A 79 0.83 5.29 -9.72
N SER A 80 -0.08 4.34 -9.46
CA SER A 80 -0.49 3.35 -10.46
C SER A 80 -1.14 4.00 -11.69
N GLN A 81 -2.01 4.99 -11.50
CA GLN A 81 -2.63 5.75 -12.59
C GLN A 81 -1.60 6.51 -13.43
N ARG A 82 -0.55 7.05 -12.80
CA ARG A 82 0.56 7.70 -13.51
C ARG A 82 1.38 6.68 -14.31
N LEU A 83 1.66 5.53 -13.72
CA LEU A 83 2.43 4.44 -14.36
C LEU A 83 1.68 3.82 -15.54
N GLU A 84 0.34 3.79 -15.52
CA GLU A 84 -0.48 3.31 -16.63
C GLU A 84 -0.23 4.11 -17.91
N LYS A 85 -0.06 5.43 -17.79
CA LYS A 85 0.16 6.35 -18.93
C LYS A 85 1.59 6.37 -19.44
N VAL A 86 2.54 5.85 -18.66
CA VAL A 86 3.99 5.97 -18.92
C VAL A 86 4.56 4.60 -19.28
N GLN A 87 5.11 4.45 -20.49
CA GLN A 87 5.76 3.19 -20.88
C GLN A 87 7.10 2.97 -20.18
N ARG A 88 7.90 4.04 -20.01
CA ARG A 88 9.23 4.01 -19.39
C ARG A 88 9.45 5.29 -18.60
N LEU A 89 9.96 5.16 -17.39
CA LEU A 89 10.32 6.28 -16.53
C LEU A 89 11.76 6.71 -16.79
N GLU A 90 12.00 8.00 -16.63
CA GLU A 90 13.34 8.55 -16.44
C GLU A 90 13.73 8.54 -14.96
N SER A 91 15.03 8.60 -14.65
CA SER A 91 15.52 8.49 -13.26
C SER A 91 14.92 9.57 -12.34
N ASN A 92 14.83 10.82 -12.82
CA ASN A 92 14.20 11.93 -12.11
C ASN A 92 12.70 11.70 -11.84
N GLN A 93 12.00 11.01 -12.75
CA GLN A 93 10.59 10.67 -12.60
C GLN A 93 10.40 9.55 -11.58
N VAL A 94 11.33 8.58 -11.52
CA VAL A 94 11.37 7.56 -10.46
C VAL A 94 11.55 8.26 -9.11
N ASP A 95 12.54 9.14 -8.97
CA ASP A 95 12.80 9.87 -7.71
C ASP A 95 11.58 10.69 -7.26
N THR A 96 10.92 11.36 -8.21
CA THR A 96 9.70 12.14 -7.92
C THR A 96 8.58 11.22 -7.44
N LEU A 97 8.35 10.11 -8.13
CA LEU A 97 7.32 9.13 -7.76
C LEU A 97 7.59 8.54 -6.39
N LEU A 98 8.85 8.20 -6.08
CA LEU A 98 9.26 7.67 -4.78
C LEU A 98 9.06 8.69 -3.64
N ARG A 99 9.26 9.98 -3.92
CA ARG A 99 9.00 11.07 -2.96
C ARG A 99 7.49 11.28 -2.73
N ASP A 100 6.69 11.21 -3.79
CA ASP A 100 5.23 11.37 -3.72
C ASP A 100 4.56 10.26 -2.89
N LEU A 101 5.21 9.10 -2.74
CA LEU A 101 4.74 7.97 -1.94
C LEU A 101 4.90 8.17 -0.43
N ASP A 102 5.62 9.21 0.03
CA ASP A 102 5.76 9.46 1.47
C ASP A 102 4.42 9.86 2.11
N PRO A 103 3.89 9.08 3.07
CA PRO A 103 2.60 9.36 3.71
C PRO A 103 2.59 10.62 4.60
N VAL A 104 3.71 11.32 4.75
CA VAL A 104 3.82 12.52 5.61
C VAL A 104 3.96 13.82 4.81
N THR A 105 4.18 13.75 3.50
CA THR A 105 4.32 14.95 2.66
C THR A 105 2.94 15.57 2.43
N GLU A 106 2.61 16.64 3.16
CA GLU A 106 1.45 17.50 2.91
C GLU A 106 1.58 18.29 1.60
#